data_AF-A0A971MTV9-F1
#
_entry.id   AF-A0A971MTV9-F1
#
_cell.length_a   1.000
_cell.length_b   1.000
_cell.length_c   1.000
_cell.angle_alpha   90.00
_cell.angle_beta   90.00
_cell.angle_gamma   90.00
#
_symmetry.space_group_name_H-M   'P 1'
#
loop_
_entity.id
_entity.type
_entity.pdbx_description
1 polymer ?
#
loop_
_entity_poly.entity_id
_entity_poly.type
_entity_poly.pdbx_seq_one_letter_code
_entity_poly.pdbx_strand_id
1 'polypeptide(L)'
;MKIITEFVNGKISTANENLASRETPFTAHPKFAGISLKHLVTGRLTNGQISCHLVKIEPHCTLETHVHEGNLEIHEIIHDDCPHILSGFCRAEPNKSSFLSKNILGY
;
A
#
# COMPACT_ATOMS: atom_id res chain seq x y z
N MET A 1 8.96 2.09 -15.59
CA MET A 1 8.69 0.72 -15.08
C MET A 1 9.70 0.17 -14.06
N LYS A 2 10.78 0.88 -13.70
CA LYS A 2 11.79 0.37 -12.72
C LYS A 2 11.34 0.50 -11.26
N ILE A 3 10.61 1.57 -10.93
CA ILE A 3 10.28 1.91 -9.53
C ILE A 3 9.37 0.88 -8.84
N ILE A 4 8.34 0.36 -9.53
CA ILE A 4 7.44 -0.67 -8.98
C ILE A 4 8.21 -1.96 -8.69
N THR A 5 9.09 -2.36 -9.60
CA THR A 5 9.89 -3.58 -9.45
C THR A 5 10.75 -3.53 -8.19
N GLU A 6 11.29 -2.36 -7.85
CA GLU A 6 12.03 -2.15 -6.59
C GLU A 6 11.13 -2.25 -5.37
N PHE A 7 9.90 -1.72 -5.39
CA PHE A 7 8.96 -1.91 -4.28
C PHE A 7 8.52 -3.37 -4.12
N VAL A 8 8.33 -4.09 -5.22
CA VAL A 8 7.89 -5.49 -5.20
C VAL A 8 9.00 -6.46 -4.81
N ASN A 9 10.23 -6.23 -5.28
CA ASN A 9 11.33 -7.19 -5.14
C ASN A 9 12.53 -6.69 -4.33
N GLY A 10 12.53 -5.42 -3.95
CA GLY A 10 13.65 -4.77 -3.28
C GLY A 10 13.73 -5.09 -1.79
N LYS A 11 14.50 -4.26 -1.10
CA LYS A 11 14.84 -4.43 0.32
C LYS A 11 14.19 -3.34 1.16
N ILE A 12 13.59 -3.73 2.27
CA ILE A 12 13.12 -2.82 3.32
C ILE A 12 14.18 -2.82 4.42
N SER A 13 14.68 -1.64 4.78
CA SER A 13 15.64 -1.47 5.87
C SER A 13 14.97 -0.75 7.04
N THR A 14 14.99 -1.37 8.20
CA THR A 14 14.59 -0.75 9.47
C THR A 14 15.84 -0.48 10.31
N ALA A 15 15.69 0.16 11.47
CA ALA A 15 16.80 0.35 12.40
C ALA A 15 17.38 -0.99 12.91
N ASN A 16 16.58 -2.06 12.91
CA ASN A 16 16.91 -3.33 13.56
C ASN A 16 17.22 -4.46 12.56
N GLU A 17 16.61 -4.41 11.37
CA GLU A 17 16.68 -5.51 10.42
C GLU A 17 16.48 -5.09 8.96
N ASN A 18 16.89 -5.97 8.05
CA ASN A 18 16.62 -5.87 6.63
C ASN A 18 15.67 -6.99 6.21
N LEU A 19 14.62 -6.65 5.48
CA LEU A 19 13.63 -7.57 4.97
C LEU A 19 13.65 -7.55 3.44
N ALA A 20 13.46 -8.71 2.81
CA ALA A 20 13.32 -8.78 1.36
C ALA A 20 11.82 -8.71 0.99
N SER A 21 11.41 -7.66 0.28
CA SER A 21 10.01 -7.48 -0.14
C SER A 21 9.50 -8.67 -0.96
N ARG A 22 10.37 -9.29 -1.77
CA ARG A 22 10.06 -10.47 -2.59
C ARG A 22 9.58 -11.68 -1.77
N GLU A 23 9.97 -11.78 -0.50
CA GLU A 23 9.63 -12.92 0.37
C GLU A 23 8.25 -12.75 1.01
N THR A 24 7.69 -11.54 0.99
CA THR A 24 6.30 -11.30 1.39
C THR A 24 5.41 -11.47 0.17
N PRO A 25 4.40 -12.34 0.17
CA PRO A 25 3.45 -12.42 -0.94
C PRO A 25 2.43 -11.28 -0.88
N PHE A 26 1.77 -11.01 -2.01
CA PHE A 26 0.50 -10.26 -1.97
C PHE A 26 -0.61 -11.17 -1.44
N THR A 27 -1.47 -10.64 -0.58
CA THR A 27 -2.66 -11.30 -0.07
C THR A 27 -3.89 -10.48 -0.41
N ALA A 28 -5.05 -11.12 -0.60
CA ALA A 28 -6.29 -10.39 -0.85
C ALA A 28 -6.68 -9.57 0.40
N HIS A 29 -7.19 -8.36 0.18
CA HIS A 29 -7.75 -7.55 1.26
C HIS A 29 -9.01 -8.24 1.81
N PRO A 30 -9.16 -8.39 3.14
CA PRO A 30 -10.29 -9.13 3.71
C PRO A 30 -11.66 -8.49 3.48
N LYS A 31 -11.68 -7.16 3.25
CA LYS A 31 -12.92 -6.36 3.10
C LYS A 31 -13.18 -5.80 1.71
N PHE A 32 -12.16 -5.66 0.86
CA PHE A 32 -12.31 -4.95 -0.42
C PHE A 32 -11.97 -5.90 -1.57
N ALA A 33 -12.97 -6.18 -2.40
CA ALA A 33 -12.81 -7.02 -3.58
C ALA A 33 -11.83 -6.38 -4.58
N GLY A 34 -11.00 -7.21 -5.22
CA GLY A 34 -10.02 -6.75 -6.20
C GLY A 34 -8.86 -5.93 -5.62
N ILE A 35 -8.76 -5.83 -4.29
CA ILE A 35 -7.63 -5.21 -3.60
C ILE A 35 -6.70 -6.31 -3.08
N SER A 36 -5.40 -6.14 -3.29
CA SER A 36 -4.38 -6.98 -2.68
C SER A 36 -3.34 -6.13 -1.96
N LEU A 37 -2.87 -6.64 -0.83
CA LEU A 37 -1.91 -5.99 0.04
C LEU A 37 -0.64 -6.82 0.12
N LYS A 38 0.51 -6.14 0.16
CA LYS A 38 1.80 -6.68 0.57
C LYS A 38 2.30 -5.86 1.75
N HIS A 39 2.43 -6.48 2.91
CA HIS A 39 2.84 -5.81 4.14
C HIS A 39 4.37 -5.60 4.16
N LEU A 40 4.82 -4.44 3.66
CA LEU A 40 6.25 -4.10 3.63
C LEU A 40 6.79 -3.83 5.05
N VAL A 41 6.02 -3.13 5.87
CA VAL A 41 6.31 -2.90 7.29
C VAL A 41 5.03 -3.18 8.08
N THR A 42 5.12 -4.04 9.09
CA THR A 42 4.01 -4.32 10.00
C THR A 42 4.16 -3.51 11.28
N GLY A 43 3.06 -3.23 11.98
CA GLY A 43 3.12 -2.57 13.30
C GLY A 43 3.99 -3.34 14.30
N ARG A 44 4.09 -4.68 14.18
CA ARG A 44 4.99 -5.48 15.02
C ARG A 44 6.46 -5.05 14.88
N LEU A 45 6.91 -4.67 13.68
CA LEU A 45 8.29 -4.24 13.44
C LEU A 45 8.60 -2.86 14.03
N THR A 46 7.57 -2.09 14.35
CA THR A 46 7.68 -0.67 14.73
C THR A 46 7.09 -0.40 16.11
N ASN A 47 6.79 -1.44 16.89
CA ASN A 47 6.09 -1.34 18.17
C ASN A 47 4.77 -0.57 18.09
N GLY A 48 4.04 -0.80 17.00
CA GLY A 48 2.74 -0.18 16.72
C GLY A 48 2.83 1.16 16.01
N GLN A 49 3.97 1.85 16.01
CA GLN A 49 4.05 3.26 15.59
C GLN A 49 3.64 3.52 14.13
N ILE A 50 4.05 2.62 13.21
CA ILE A 50 3.74 2.75 11.79
C ILE A 50 3.63 1.39 11.09
N SER A 51 2.70 1.28 10.15
CA SER A 51 2.71 0.21 9.15
C SER A 51 2.76 0.77 7.73
N CYS A 52 3.38 0.02 6.82
CA CYS A 52 3.49 0.38 5.40
C CYS A 52 3.04 -0.80 4.53
N HIS A 53 2.16 -0.53 3.57
CA HIS A 53 1.60 -1.55 2.70
C HIS A 53 1.74 -1.14 1.25
N LEU A 54 2.23 -2.05 0.41
CA LEU A 54 2.08 -1.94 -1.02
C LEU A 54 0.71 -2.50 -1.38
N VAL A 55 -0.14 -1.65 -1.92
CA VAL A 55 -1.53 -1.94 -2.27
C VAL A 55 -1.62 -2.02 -3.77
N LYS A 56 -2.29 -3.03 -4.29
CA LYS A 56 -2.62 -3.15 -5.70
C LYS A 56 -4.14 -3.22 -5.85
N ILE A 57 -4.66 -2.38 -6.74
CA ILE A 57 -6.08 -2.27 -7.05
C ILE A 57 -6.31 -2.80 -8.46
N GLU A 58 -7.18 -3.80 -8.60
CA GLU A 58 -7.65 -4.25 -9.90
C GLU A 58 -8.60 -3.22 -10.55
N PRO A 59 -8.72 -3.20 -11.88
CA PRO A 59 -9.56 -2.22 -12.58
C PRO A 59 -10.99 -2.17 -12.04
N HIS A 60 -11.54 -0.96 -11.91
CA HIS A 60 -12.90 -0.69 -11.40
C HIS A 60 -13.15 -1.05 -9.93
N CYS A 61 -12.12 -1.46 -9.18
CA CYS A 61 -12.20 -1.63 -7.73
C CYS A 61 -11.77 -0.34 -7.00
N THR A 62 -12.18 -0.19 -5.75
CA THR A 62 -11.83 0.98 -4.94
C THR A 62 -11.52 0.55 -3.51
N LEU A 63 -10.52 1.19 -2.90
CA LEU A 63 -10.52 1.35 -1.45
C LEU A 63 -11.46 2.52 -1.20
N GLU A 64 -12.67 2.23 -0.70
CA GLU A 64 -13.67 3.25 -0.31
C GLU A 64 -13.13 4.11 0.85
N THR A 65 -13.97 4.65 1.74
CA THR A 65 -13.52 5.33 2.97
C THR A 65 -12.83 4.34 3.92
N HIS A 66 -11.61 3.94 3.59
CA HIS A 66 -10.71 3.22 4.47
C HIS A 66 -10.16 4.25 5.46
N VAL A 67 -10.78 4.28 6.63
CA VAL A 67 -10.37 5.10 7.75
C VAL A 67 -10.26 4.17 8.96
N HIS A 68 -9.06 3.99 9.46
CA HIS A 68 -8.86 3.49 10.81
C HIS A 68 -9.03 4.64 11.81
N GLU A 69 -10.12 4.60 12.58
CA GLU A 69 -10.37 5.57 13.64
C GLU A 69 -9.19 5.63 14.61
N GLY A 70 -8.66 6.85 14.85
CA GLY A 70 -7.48 7.09 15.68
C GLY A 70 -6.13 7.04 14.94
N ASN A 71 -6.11 6.68 13.65
CA ASN A 71 -4.88 6.58 12.86
C ASN A 71 -4.89 7.58 11.70
N LEU A 72 -3.73 8.19 11.46
CA LEU A 72 -3.49 8.95 10.23
C LEU A 72 -3.09 7.98 9.12
N GLU A 73 -3.84 7.96 8.03
CA GLU A 73 -3.52 7.18 6.84
C GLU A 73 -3.05 8.09 5.70
N ILE A 74 -1.95 7.72 5.05
CA ILE A 74 -1.41 8.42 3.88
C ILE A 74 -1.35 7.44 2.71
N HIS A 75 -1.92 7.84 1.57
CA HIS A 75 -1.91 7.06 0.33
C HIS A 75 -1.12 7.80 -0.75
N GLU A 76 -0.07 7.17 -1.28
CA GLU A 76 0.73 7.69 -2.39
C GLU A 76 0.62 6.77 -3.60
N ILE A 77 0.27 7.34 -4.77
CA ILE A 77 0.23 6.60 -6.04
C ILE A 77 1.66 6.44 -6.55
N ILE A 78 2.15 5.20 -6.62
CA ILE A 78 3.51 4.92 -7.14
C ILE A 78 3.50 4.44 -8.59
N HIS A 79 2.33 4.05 -9.09
CA HIS A 79 2.08 3.73 -10.49
C HIS A 79 0.58 3.72 -10.76
N ASP A 80 0.23 4.27 -11.91
CA ASP A 80 -1.09 4.15 -12.50
C ASP A 80 -0.94 3.96 -14.01
N ASP A 81 -1.68 3.01 -14.56
CA ASP A 81 -1.79 2.80 -16.00
C ASP A 81 -2.92 3.68 -16.60
N CYS A 82 -3.55 4.54 -15.79
CA CYS A 82 -4.56 5.50 -16.19
C CYS A 82 -4.00 6.95 -16.23
N PRO A 83 -4.11 7.68 -17.35
CA PRO A 83 -3.59 9.05 -17.46
C PRO A 83 -4.44 10.14 -16.76
N HIS A 84 -5.51 9.77 -16.04
CA HIS A 84 -6.49 10.71 -15.49
C HIS A 84 -6.83 10.47 -14.01
N ILE A 85 -5.91 10.73 -13.08
CA ILE A 85 -6.27 10.85 -11.65
C ILE A 85 -5.71 12.15 -11.05
N LEU A 86 -6.63 12.96 -10.50
CA LEU A 86 -6.36 14.05 -9.57
C LEU A 86 -6.28 13.47 -8.15
N SER A 87 -5.26 13.87 -7.39
CA SER A 87 -5.08 13.52 -5.98
C SER A 87 -6.33 13.83 -5.15
N GLY A 88 -6.85 12.84 -4.41
CA GLY A 88 -7.85 13.05 -3.34
C GLY A 88 -9.05 12.10 -3.34
N PHE A 89 -9.33 11.41 -4.44
CA PHE A 89 -10.36 10.37 -4.52
C PHE A 89 -9.82 9.19 -5.34
N CYS A 90 -9.58 8.03 -4.71
CA CYS A 90 -9.04 6.85 -5.38
C CYS A 90 -10.17 6.02 -6.03
N ARG A 91 -10.70 6.52 -7.14
CA ARG A 91 -11.50 5.71 -8.06
C ARG A 91 -10.55 5.11 -9.09
N ALA A 92 -10.32 3.80 -9.05
CA ALA A 92 -9.54 3.14 -10.09
C ALA A 92 -10.37 3.10 -11.38
N GLU A 93 -10.09 4.02 -12.29
CA GLU A 93 -10.53 3.97 -13.67
C GLU A 93 -9.70 2.90 -14.44
N PRO A 94 -10.07 2.46 -15.66
CA PRO A 94 -9.57 1.21 -16.20
C PRO A 94 -8.04 1.17 -16.28
N ASN A 95 -7.48 0.04 -15.83
CA ASN A 95 -6.06 -0.34 -15.64
C ASN A 95 -5.57 -0.27 -14.17
N LYS A 96 -4.55 -1.08 -13.85
CA LYS A 96 -4.13 -1.40 -12.47
C LYS A 96 -3.43 -0.22 -11.82
N SER A 97 -3.79 0.09 -10.58
CA SER A 97 -3.11 1.12 -9.78
C SER A 97 -2.43 0.49 -8.56
N SER A 98 -1.27 1.04 -8.18
CA SER A 98 -0.51 0.62 -7.01
C SER A 98 -0.22 1.79 -6.08
N PHE A 99 -0.47 1.60 -4.78
CA PHE A 99 -0.35 2.63 -3.76
C PHE A 99 0.57 2.20 -2.64
N LEU A 100 1.26 3.14 -2.03
CA LEU A 100 1.86 2.97 -0.72
C LEU A 100 0.90 3.56 0.31
N SER A 101 0.37 2.71 1.18
CA SER A 101 -0.40 3.14 2.35
C SER A 101 0.52 3.18 3.57
N LYS A 102 0.50 4.29 4.33
CA LYS A 102 1.18 4.43 5.62
C LYS A 102 0.14 4.74 6.69
N ASN A 103 0.03 3.87 7.69
CA ASN A 103 -0.78 4.12 8.87
C ASN A 103 0.14 4.58 10.00
N ILE A 104 -0.08 5.80 10.49
CA ILE A 104 0.64 6.40 11.61
C ILE A 104 -0.35 6.45 12.78
N LEU A 105 0.00 5.86 13.92
CA LEU A 105 -0.81 6.05 15.12
C LEU A 105 -0.70 7.51 15.58
N GLY A 106 -1.84 8.17 15.77
CA GLY A 106 -1.88 9.47 16.45
C GLY A 106 -1.56 9.27 17.94
N TYR A 107 -0.61 10.04 18.47
CA TYR A 107 -0.35 10.12 19.91
C TYR A 107 -1.32 11.10 20.59
#